data_AF-A0A523QPF4-F1
#
_entry.id   AF-A0A523QPF4-F1
#
_cell.length_a   1.000
_cell.length_b   1.000
_cell.length_c   1.000
_cell.angle_alpha   90.00
_cell.angle_beta   90.00
_cell.angle_gamma   90.00
#
_symmetry.space_group_name_H-M   'P 1'
#
loop_
_entity.id
_entity.type
_entity.pdbx_description
1 polymer ?
#
loop_
_entity_poly.entity_id
_entity_poly.type
_entity_poly.pdbx_seq_one_letter_code
_entity_poly.pdbx_strand_id
1 'polypeptide(L)'
;RVDLTGLDCVTFFENVLCISRILKKDKTSFDDFKGEISFTRYREGMLTDYTSRLHYTSDWIYDNEKKKVVRNITKEIGGEEFLFRASFMSRNPRFYQSLKEFPEFIETIAMLEKEINKRKHWYIPKSKIKEAQKHIQTGDIIALATDKEGLDYGHTGLAYRDERGKMRFLHASQRKKKVLLDAELYKYTQSIETHIGITIARPLEIKQVK
;
A
#
# COMPACT_ATOMS: atom_id res chain seq x y z
N ARG A 1 4.26 13.08 10.26
CA ARG A 1 5.68 12.74 10.56
C ARG A 1 6.32 12.13 9.32
N VAL A 2 7.58 12.49 9.05
CA VAL A 2 8.43 11.89 8.01
C VAL A 2 9.71 11.44 8.71
N ASP A 3 10.14 10.19 8.48
CA ASP A 3 11.38 9.63 8.98
C ASP A 3 12.02 8.83 7.84
N LEU A 4 13.23 9.21 7.44
CA LEU A 4 13.98 8.56 6.36
C LEU A 4 15.11 7.67 6.89
N THR A 5 15.32 7.66 8.21
CA THR A 5 16.38 6.88 8.87
C THR A 5 15.90 5.48 9.28
N GLY A 6 14.59 5.32 9.45
CA GLY A 6 13.94 4.04 9.70
C GLY A 6 12.64 3.93 8.90
N LEU A 7 12.51 2.85 8.13
CA LEU A 7 11.36 2.61 7.25
C LEU A 7 10.73 1.26 7.57
N ASP A 8 9.40 1.26 7.63
CA ASP A 8 8.58 0.06 7.49
C ASP A 8 8.17 -0.16 6.02
N CYS A 9 7.40 -1.21 5.75
CA CYS A 9 6.99 -1.55 4.39
C CYS A 9 6.08 -0.49 3.74
N VAL A 10 5.27 0.22 4.52
CA VAL A 10 4.34 1.23 4.03
C VAL A 10 5.07 2.55 3.77
N THR A 11 5.76 3.05 4.79
CA THR A 11 6.55 4.27 4.70
C THR A 11 7.64 4.19 3.62
N PHE A 12 8.21 3.01 3.37
CA PHE A 12 9.13 2.82 2.26
C PHE A 12 8.48 3.14 0.90
N PHE A 13 7.38 2.47 0.53
CA PHE A 13 6.79 2.72 -0.79
C PHE A 13 6.18 4.12 -0.88
N GLU A 14 5.60 4.64 0.22
CA GLU A 14 5.05 6.00 0.25
C GLU A 14 6.14 7.05 0.02
N ASN A 15 7.29 6.91 0.68
CA ASN A 15 8.41 7.84 0.50
C ASN A 15 8.96 7.77 -0.93
N VAL A 16 9.15 6.57 -1.49
CA VAL A 16 9.61 6.40 -2.88
C VAL A 16 8.61 7.02 -3.86
N LEU A 17 7.32 6.76 -3.69
CA LEU A 17 6.26 7.34 -4.52
C LEU A 17 6.26 8.87 -4.45
N CYS A 18 6.30 9.43 -3.24
CA CYS A 18 6.25 10.88 -3.04
C CYS A 18 7.50 11.58 -3.56
N ILE A 19 8.70 11.04 -3.34
CA ILE A 19 9.95 11.56 -3.91
C ILE A 19 9.87 11.56 -5.43
N SER A 20 9.45 10.44 -6.03
CA SER A 20 9.32 10.33 -7.49
C SER A 20 8.33 11.37 -8.04
N ARG A 21 7.25 11.62 -7.32
CA ARG A 21 6.21 12.57 -7.72
C ARG A 21 6.61 14.02 -7.59
N ILE A 22 7.32 14.43 -6.53
CA ILE A 22 7.79 15.82 -6.42
C ILE A 22 8.83 16.13 -7.50
N LEU A 23 9.72 15.19 -7.81
CA LEU A 23 10.70 15.36 -8.88
C LEU A 23 10.03 15.54 -10.24
N LYS A 24 8.94 14.80 -10.51
CA LYS A 24 8.11 14.94 -11.72
C LYS A 24 7.29 16.24 -11.77
N LYS A 25 7.15 16.94 -10.64
CA LYS A 25 6.54 18.28 -10.52
C LYS A 25 7.59 19.39 -10.54
N ASP A 26 8.84 19.07 -10.88
CA ASP A 26 9.98 19.99 -10.83
C ASP A 26 10.18 20.62 -9.43
N LYS A 27 9.87 19.85 -8.39
CA LYS A 27 9.96 20.24 -6.97
C LYS A 27 11.03 19.40 -6.27
N THR A 28 11.78 20.04 -5.37
CA THR A 28 12.92 19.40 -4.67
C THR A 28 12.98 19.73 -3.18
N SER A 29 12.10 20.58 -2.65
CA SER A 29 12.17 20.99 -1.25
C SER A 29 11.62 19.92 -0.31
N PHE A 30 12.06 19.95 0.95
CA PHE A 30 11.51 19.08 1.99
C PHE A 30 10.04 19.41 2.29
N ASP A 31 9.61 20.65 2.10
CA ASP A 31 8.21 21.05 2.26
C ASP A 31 7.33 20.49 1.15
N ASP A 32 7.81 20.45 -0.10
CA ASP A 32 7.13 19.77 -1.19
C ASP A 32 6.96 18.28 -0.90
N PHE A 33 8.01 17.64 -0.38
CA PHE A 33 7.97 16.24 0.03
C PHE A 33 6.94 15.99 1.15
N LYS A 34 6.93 16.81 2.20
CA LYS A 34 5.92 16.74 3.26
C LYS A 34 4.52 16.95 2.71
N GLY A 35 4.34 17.90 1.80
CA GLY A 35 3.06 18.15 1.13
C GLY A 35 2.57 16.93 0.35
N GLU A 36 3.45 16.29 -0.41
CA GLU A 36 3.11 15.08 -1.17
C GLU A 36 2.79 13.90 -0.24
N ILE A 37 3.57 13.71 0.82
CA ILE A 37 3.30 12.69 1.85
C ILE A 37 1.94 12.93 2.49
N SER A 38 1.63 14.17 2.87
CA SER A 38 0.32 14.49 3.44
C SER A 38 -0.81 14.19 2.44
N PHE A 39 -0.60 14.57 1.18
CA PHE A 39 -1.58 14.33 0.12
C PHE A 39 -1.86 12.84 -0.09
N THR A 40 -0.85 11.97 -0.05
CA THR A 40 -1.06 10.52 -0.30
C THR A 40 -1.46 9.73 0.93
N ARG A 41 -0.92 10.08 2.11
CA ARG A 41 -1.04 9.29 3.36
C ARG A 41 -2.35 9.51 4.09
N TYR A 42 -2.95 10.68 3.94
CA TYR A 42 -4.19 11.04 4.63
C TYR A 42 -5.36 11.05 3.66
N ARG A 43 -6.53 10.70 4.20
CA ARG A 43 -7.80 10.66 3.48
C ARG A 43 -8.07 12.01 2.85
N GLU A 44 -8.40 12.01 1.55
CA GLU A 44 -8.61 13.23 0.77
C GLU A 44 -7.41 14.22 0.79
N GLY A 45 -6.24 13.76 1.25
CA GLY A 45 -5.05 14.58 1.44
C GLY A 45 -5.10 15.52 2.66
N MET A 46 -6.06 15.36 3.57
CA MET A 46 -6.27 16.23 4.72
C MET A 46 -5.85 15.55 6.02
N LEU A 47 -4.83 16.10 6.68
CA LEU A 47 -4.42 15.67 8.02
C LEU A 47 -5.27 16.40 9.07
N THR A 48 -6.18 15.68 9.74
CA THR A 48 -6.93 16.20 10.90
C THR A 48 -6.39 15.61 12.20
N ASP A 49 -6.33 14.29 12.28
CA ASP A 49 -5.97 13.52 13.46
C ASP A 49 -5.48 12.11 13.06
N TYR A 50 -5.35 11.19 14.03
CA TYR A 50 -4.90 9.82 13.78
C TYR A 50 -5.80 9.04 12.80
N THR A 51 -7.11 9.26 12.82
CA THR A 51 -8.11 8.55 12.01
C THR A 51 -8.13 9.02 10.56
N SER A 52 -7.60 10.22 10.28
CA SER A 52 -7.42 10.71 8.90
C SER A 52 -6.35 9.93 8.12
N ARG A 53 -5.44 9.23 8.81
CA ARG A 53 -4.42 8.40 8.15
C ARG A 53 -5.04 7.16 7.54
N LEU A 54 -4.63 6.83 6.32
CA LEU A 54 -5.07 5.64 5.60
C LEU A 54 -4.31 4.41 6.13
N HIS A 55 -4.82 3.80 7.20
CA HIS A 55 -4.15 2.68 7.89
C HIS A 55 -4.29 1.33 7.18
N TYR A 56 -5.45 1.08 6.56
CA TYR A 56 -5.69 -0.11 5.76
C TYR A 56 -5.22 0.13 4.33
N THR A 57 -4.43 -0.79 3.75
CA THR A 57 -3.83 -0.57 2.43
C THR A 57 -4.89 -0.57 1.32
N SER A 58 -5.98 -1.32 1.48
CA SER A 58 -7.16 -1.25 0.60
C SER A 58 -7.75 0.16 0.53
N ASP A 59 -7.84 0.82 1.68
CA ASP A 59 -8.35 2.18 1.79
C ASP A 59 -7.34 3.19 1.24
N TRP A 60 -6.05 2.97 1.48
CA TRP A 60 -4.98 3.76 0.87
C TRP A 60 -5.06 3.72 -0.66
N ILE A 61 -5.21 2.53 -1.26
CA ILE A 61 -5.33 2.36 -2.70
C ILE A 61 -6.59 3.08 -3.22
N TYR A 62 -7.73 2.85 -2.59
CA TYR A 62 -9.00 3.46 -3.00
C TYR A 62 -8.96 5.00 -2.99
N ASP A 63 -8.47 5.59 -1.90
CA ASP A 63 -8.38 7.04 -1.77
C ASP A 63 -7.37 7.63 -2.77
N ASN A 64 -6.23 6.96 -2.97
CA ASN A 64 -5.22 7.40 -3.93
C ASN A 64 -5.62 7.18 -5.40
N GLU A 65 -6.53 6.25 -5.71
CA GLU A 65 -7.19 6.18 -7.02
C GLU A 65 -8.10 7.39 -7.24
N LYS A 66 -8.94 7.75 -6.25
CA LYS A 66 -9.79 8.96 -6.33
C LYS A 66 -8.96 10.23 -6.52
N LYS A 67 -7.82 10.31 -5.83
CA LYS A 67 -6.85 11.42 -5.95
C LYS A 67 -6.01 11.37 -7.24
N LYS A 68 -6.21 10.37 -8.11
CA LYS A 68 -5.45 10.17 -9.37
C LYS A 68 -3.93 10.06 -9.13
N VAL A 69 -3.54 9.49 -8.00
CA VAL A 69 -2.13 9.21 -7.64
C VAL A 69 -1.71 7.85 -8.19
N VAL A 70 -2.58 6.86 -8.05
CA VAL A 70 -2.38 5.50 -8.54
C VAL A 70 -3.61 5.03 -9.31
N ARG A 71 -3.49 3.89 -9.99
CA ARG A 71 -4.59 3.12 -10.57
C ARG A 71 -4.46 1.67 -10.15
N ASN A 72 -5.53 1.07 -9.65
CA ASN A 72 -5.56 -0.35 -9.31
C ASN A 72 -5.77 -1.18 -10.58
N ILE A 73 -4.69 -1.76 -11.10
CA ILE A 73 -4.74 -2.53 -12.36
C ILE A 73 -5.17 -3.98 -12.14
N THR A 74 -5.34 -4.39 -10.88
CA THR A 74 -5.48 -5.81 -10.49
C THR A 74 -6.62 -6.50 -11.20
N LYS A 75 -7.80 -5.87 -11.26
CA LYS A 75 -8.97 -6.41 -11.96
C LYS A 75 -8.71 -6.59 -13.45
N GLU A 76 -8.05 -5.62 -14.08
CA GLU A 76 -7.79 -5.60 -15.52
C GLU A 76 -6.84 -6.72 -15.96
N ILE A 77 -5.95 -7.17 -15.07
CA ILE A 77 -4.92 -8.16 -15.37
C ILE A 77 -5.28 -9.57 -14.87
N GLY A 78 -6.58 -9.83 -14.69
CA GLY A 78 -7.11 -11.16 -14.34
C GLY A 78 -7.32 -11.41 -12.84
N GLY A 79 -7.40 -10.34 -12.04
CA GLY A 79 -7.73 -10.43 -10.62
C GLY A 79 -9.17 -10.88 -10.36
N GLU A 80 -9.35 -11.52 -9.20
CA GLU A 80 -10.63 -11.97 -8.67
C GLU A 80 -11.09 -11.07 -7.53
N GLU A 81 -12.36 -11.17 -7.16
CA GLU A 81 -12.90 -10.44 -6.02
C GLU A 81 -12.19 -10.89 -4.73
N PHE A 82 -11.60 -9.93 -4.02
CA PHE A 82 -10.90 -10.16 -2.76
C PHE A 82 -11.88 -9.96 -1.60
N LEU A 83 -12.29 -11.06 -0.99
CA LEU A 83 -13.21 -11.05 0.15
C LEU A 83 -12.41 -11.02 1.45
N PHE A 84 -12.43 -9.89 2.14
CA PHE A 84 -11.96 -9.75 3.52
C PHE A 84 -12.94 -8.88 4.31
N ARG A 85 -12.78 -8.84 5.63
CA ARG A 85 -13.49 -7.88 6.49
C ARG A 85 -12.52 -7.11 7.37
N ALA A 86 -12.26 -5.85 7.03
CA ALA A 86 -11.54 -4.93 7.88
C ALA A 86 -12.28 -4.81 9.22
N SER A 87 -11.57 -5.12 10.31
CA SER A 87 -12.06 -4.99 11.68
C SER A 87 -10.94 -5.03 12.73
N PHE A 88 -9.68 -5.22 12.31
CA PHE A 88 -8.59 -5.55 13.23
C PHE A 88 -8.29 -4.42 14.19
N MET A 89 -8.21 -3.17 13.71
CA MET A 89 -7.84 -2.02 14.53
C MET A 89 -8.88 -1.73 15.61
N SER A 90 -10.16 -1.64 15.25
CA SER A 90 -11.23 -1.35 16.22
C SER A 90 -11.41 -2.48 17.25
N ARG A 91 -11.19 -3.73 16.86
CA ARG A 91 -11.26 -4.90 17.77
C ARG A 91 -9.99 -5.11 18.59
N ASN A 92 -8.88 -4.48 18.23
CA ASN A 92 -7.59 -4.63 18.93
C ASN A 92 -6.90 -3.28 19.22
N PRO A 93 -7.58 -2.32 19.88
CA PRO A 93 -7.03 -0.98 20.12
C PRO A 93 -5.74 -0.99 20.95
N ARG A 94 -5.54 -2.03 21.77
CA ARG A 94 -4.34 -2.24 22.60
C ARG A 94 -3.03 -2.23 21.81
N PHE A 95 -3.04 -2.55 20.51
CA PHE A 95 -1.84 -2.54 19.67
C PHE A 95 -1.47 -1.16 19.13
N TYR A 96 -2.33 -0.15 19.30
CA TYR A 96 -2.18 1.17 18.71
C TYR A 96 -2.14 2.24 19.79
N GLN A 97 -0.99 2.92 19.94
CA GLN A 97 -0.82 3.93 20.99
C GLN A 97 -1.91 5.00 20.95
N SER A 98 -2.21 5.55 19.77
CA SER A 98 -3.24 6.57 19.61
C SER A 98 -4.65 6.10 19.98
N LEU A 99 -4.97 4.80 19.81
CA LEU A 99 -6.28 4.27 20.21
C LEU A 99 -6.36 3.95 21.71
N LYS A 100 -5.22 3.78 22.38
CA LYS A 100 -5.15 3.70 23.85
C LYS A 100 -5.28 5.07 24.49
N GLU A 101 -4.63 6.08 23.90
CA GLU A 101 -4.64 7.46 24.40
C GLU A 101 -5.95 8.17 24.13
N PHE A 102 -6.57 7.91 22.96
CA PHE A 102 -7.82 8.53 22.52
C PHE A 102 -8.84 7.44 22.13
N PRO A 103 -9.51 6.81 23.11
CA PRO A 103 -10.49 5.75 22.85
C PRO A 103 -11.65 6.16 21.93
N GLU A 104 -11.98 7.45 21.85
CA GLU A 104 -12.96 8.00 20.92
C GLU A 104 -12.65 7.70 19.45
N PHE A 105 -11.37 7.55 19.10
CA PHE A 105 -10.96 7.18 17.73
C PHE A 105 -11.37 5.76 17.36
N ILE A 106 -11.67 4.88 18.32
CA ILE A 106 -12.05 3.49 18.06
C ILE A 106 -13.37 3.45 17.27
N GLU A 107 -14.35 4.28 17.63
CA GLU A 107 -15.62 4.34 16.92
C GLU A 107 -15.45 4.87 15.50
N THR A 108 -14.65 5.91 15.32
CA THR A 108 -14.31 6.44 13.98
C THR A 108 -13.63 5.38 13.12
N ILE A 109 -12.66 4.65 13.66
CA ILE A 109 -11.99 3.55 12.95
C ILE A 109 -12.99 2.44 12.59
N ALA A 110 -13.89 2.07 13.50
CA ALA A 110 -14.93 1.06 13.22
C ALA A 110 -15.89 1.51 12.09
N MET A 111 -16.22 2.80 12.01
CA MET A 111 -16.99 3.35 10.89
C MET A 111 -16.21 3.27 9.58
N LEU A 112 -14.93 3.64 9.58
CA LEU A 112 -14.07 3.54 8.40
C LEU A 112 -13.92 2.10 7.92
N GLU A 113 -13.78 1.14 8.83
CA GLU A 113 -13.75 -0.29 8.54
C GLU A 113 -15.05 -0.75 7.85
N LYS A 114 -16.22 -0.28 8.30
CA LYS A 114 -17.51 -0.54 7.62
C LYS A 114 -17.52 0.02 6.19
N GLU A 115 -17.00 1.23 5.98
CA GLU A 115 -16.91 1.82 4.64
C GLU A 115 -15.95 1.07 3.72
N ILE A 116 -14.83 0.57 4.24
CA ILE A 116 -13.92 -0.31 3.49
C ILE A 116 -14.64 -1.59 3.08
N ASN A 117 -15.39 -2.21 3.99
CA ASN A 117 -16.09 -3.48 3.77
C ASN A 117 -17.26 -3.38 2.77
N LYS A 118 -17.78 -2.19 2.48
CA LYS A 118 -18.83 -1.97 1.48
C LYS A 118 -18.29 -1.98 0.04
N ARG A 119 -16.97 -1.84 -0.14
CA ARG A 119 -16.33 -1.73 -1.46
C ARG A 119 -15.99 -3.12 -1.99
N LYS A 120 -15.97 -3.25 -3.30
CA LYS A 120 -15.37 -4.41 -3.96
C LYS A 120 -13.86 -4.23 -4.03
N HIS A 121 -13.13 -5.26 -3.60
CA HIS A 121 -11.68 -5.31 -3.66
C HIS A 121 -11.24 -6.38 -4.66
N TRP A 122 -10.02 -6.25 -5.15
CA TRP A 122 -9.49 -7.16 -6.17
C TRP A 122 -8.08 -7.60 -5.79
N TYR A 123 -7.81 -8.88 -5.98
CA TYR A 123 -6.49 -9.47 -5.80
C TYR A 123 -6.22 -10.51 -6.90
N ILE A 124 -4.96 -10.79 -7.16
CA ILE A 124 -4.53 -11.93 -7.98
C ILE A 124 -4.17 -13.04 -7.01
N PRO A 125 -4.92 -14.16 -6.99
CA PRO A 125 -4.60 -15.30 -6.15
C PRO A 125 -3.17 -15.78 -6.40
N LYS A 126 -2.55 -16.31 -5.35
CA LYS A 126 -1.20 -16.92 -5.37
C LYS A 126 -0.92 -17.76 -6.63
N SER A 127 -1.87 -18.59 -7.02
CA SER A 127 -1.77 -19.49 -8.18
C SER A 127 -1.65 -18.77 -9.53
N LYS A 128 -2.20 -17.55 -9.64
CA LYS A 128 -2.26 -16.76 -10.89
C LYS A 128 -1.14 -15.71 -11.02
N ILE A 129 -0.37 -15.46 -9.95
CA ILE A 129 0.69 -14.42 -9.95
C ILE A 129 1.72 -14.65 -11.05
N LYS A 130 2.15 -15.90 -11.27
CA LYS A 130 3.17 -16.22 -12.27
C LYS A 130 2.77 -15.76 -13.67
N GLU A 131 1.49 -15.92 -14.03
CA GLU A 131 0.97 -15.45 -15.30
C GLU A 131 0.81 -13.93 -15.33
N ALA A 132 0.26 -13.34 -14.27
CA ALA A 132 0.00 -11.91 -14.18
C ALA A 132 1.27 -11.04 -14.26
N GLN A 133 2.43 -11.58 -13.86
CA GLN A 133 3.73 -10.89 -13.88
C GLN A 133 4.11 -10.26 -15.23
N LYS A 134 3.54 -10.75 -16.35
CA LYS A 134 3.74 -10.16 -17.69
C LYS A 134 3.17 -8.75 -17.81
N HIS A 135 2.16 -8.41 -17.01
CA HIS A 135 1.51 -7.10 -16.99
C HIS A 135 2.06 -6.15 -15.92
N ILE A 136 2.88 -6.66 -15.00
CA ILE A 136 3.49 -5.90 -13.91
C ILE A 136 4.75 -5.18 -14.41
N GLN A 137 4.90 -3.92 -14.02
CA GLN A 137 6.00 -3.03 -14.41
C GLN A 137 6.87 -2.69 -13.20
N THR A 138 8.12 -2.33 -13.45
CA THR A 138 8.98 -1.75 -12.40
C THR A 138 8.32 -0.49 -11.85
N GLY A 139 8.28 -0.37 -10.52
CA GLY A 139 7.63 0.75 -9.84
C GLY A 139 6.16 0.55 -9.50
N ASP A 140 5.52 -0.51 -10.00
CA ASP A 140 4.19 -0.90 -9.52
C ASP A 140 4.25 -1.20 -8.01
N ILE A 141 3.29 -0.67 -7.25
CA ILE A 141 3.14 -0.92 -5.83
C ILE A 141 2.43 -2.26 -5.66
N ILE A 142 3.04 -3.15 -4.88
CA ILE A 142 2.54 -4.48 -4.60
C ILE A 142 2.08 -4.54 -3.14
N ALA A 143 0.81 -4.90 -2.94
CA ALA A 143 0.25 -5.19 -1.64
C ALA A 143 -0.04 -6.70 -1.53
N LEU A 144 0.58 -7.38 -0.57
CA LEU A 144 0.43 -8.82 -0.36
C LEU A 144 -0.82 -9.10 0.47
N ALA A 145 -1.88 -9.56 -0.20
CA ALA A 145 -3.17 -9.86 0.42
C ALA A 145 -3.00 -10.98 1.45
N THR A 146 -3.71 -10.91 2.58
CA THR A 146 -3.59 -11.89 3.67
C THR A 146 -4.93 -12.54 4.02
N ASP A 147 -4.87 -13.76 4.56
CA ASP A 147 -6.01 -14.48 5.14
C ASP A 147 -6.20 -14.21 6.64
N LYS A 148 -5.37 -13.36 7.26
CA LYS A 148 -5.50 -13.00 8.67
C LYS A 148 -6.80 -12.26 8.94
N GLU A 149 -7.57 -12.75 9.91
CA GLU A 149 -8.86 -12.16 10.28
C GLU A 149 -8.71 -10.66 10.60
N GLY A 150 -9.61 -9.85 10.03
CA GLY A 150 -9.65 -8.42 10.31
C GLY A 150 -8.73 -7.56 9.45
N LEU A 151 -7.83 -8.17 8.65
CA LEU A 151 -6.81 -7.49 7.85
C LEU A 151 -7.02 -7.73 6.35
N ASP A 152 -6.54 -6.78 5.55
CA ASP A 152 -6.56 -6.81 4.09
C ASP A 152 -5.20 -7.24 3.52
N TYR A 153 -4.11 -6.59 3.98
CA TYR A 153 -2.76 -6.84 3.50
C TYR A 153 -1.78 -7.06 4.66
N GLY A 154 -0.90 -8.05 4.50
CA GLY A 154 0.12 -8.36 5.50
C GLY A 154 1.41 -7.57 5.29
N HIS A 155 1.69 -7.14 4.06
CA HIS A 155 2.97 -6.51 3.70
C HIS A 155 2.89 -5.80 2.35
N THR A 156 3.77 -4.83 2.12
CA THR A 156 3.83 -4.02 0.89
C THR A 156 5.24 -3.86 0.35
N GLY A 157 5.36 -3.50 -0.92
CA GLY A 157 6.63 -3.17 -1.55
C GLY A 157 6.43 -2.73 -3.00
N LEU A 158 7.51 -2.81 -3.78
CA LEU A 158 7.55 -2.40 -5.18
C LEU A 158 7.95 -3.59 -6.05
N ALA A 159 7.34 -3.69 -7.22
CA ALA A 159 7.79 -4.55 -8.29
C ALA A 159 9.06 -3.96 -8.92
N TYR A 160 10.05 -4.80 -9.17
CA TYR A 160 11.29 -4.40 -9.85
C TYR A 160 11.71 -5.49 -10.83
N ARG A 161 11.75 -5.16 -12.11
CA ARG A 161 12.28 -6.05 -13.15
C ARG A 161 13.80 -5.95 -13.17
N ASP A 162 14.47 -7.05 -12.81
CA ASP A 162 15.94 -7.09 -12.83
C ASP A 162 16.51 -7.18 -14.25
N GLU A 163 17.84 -7.05 -14.37
CA GLU A 163 18.57 -7.10 -15.64
C GLU A 163 18.38 -8.41 -16.41
N ARG A 164 17.95 -9.49 -15.73
CA ARG A 164 17.62 -10.79 -16.33
C ARG A 164 16.15 -10.90 -16.72
N GLY A 165 15.39 -9.81 -16.64
CA GLY A 165 13.98 -9.72 -16.98
C GLY A 165 13.03 -10.30 -15.91
N LYS A 166 13.55 -10.74 -14.75
CA LYS A 166 12.72 -11.36 -13.70
C LYS A 166 12.04 -10.30 -12.84
N MET A 167 10.77 -10.51 -12.52
CA MET A 167 10.05 -9.64 -11.59
C MET A 167 10.44 -9.99 -10.16
N ARG A 168 11.13 -9.07 -9.48
CA ARG A 168 11.60 -9.15 -8.11
C ARG A 168 10.74 -8.28 -7.20
N PHE A 169 10.83 -8.56 -5.89
CA PHE A 169 10.12 -7.80 -4.87
C PHE A 169 11.09 -6.91 -4.09
N LEU A 170 10.98 -5.59 -4.29
CA LEU A 170 11.77 -4.58 -3.58
C LEU A 170 10.98 -4.08 -2.37
N HIS A 171 11.45 -4.32 -1.15
CA HIS A 171 10.69 -3.96 0.05
C HIS A 171 11.58 -3.70 1.27
N ALA A 172 11.03 -3.00 2.26
CA ALA A 172 11.60 -2.94 3.60
C ALA A 172 11.30 -4.25 4.34
N SER A 173 12.32 -5.02 4.69
CA SER A 173 12.16 -6.34 5.32
C SER A 173 12.39 -6.26 6.82
N GLN A 174 11.35 -6.59 7.60
CA GLN A 174 11.50 -6.71 9.05
C GLN A 174 12.53 -7.79 9.43
N ARG A 175 12.51 -8.94 8.74
CA ARG A 175 13.44 -10.06 8.99
C ARG A 175 14.89 -9.69 8.70
N LYS A 176 15.15 -8.95 7.61
CA LYS A 176 16.51 -8.56 7.20
C LYS A 176 16.93 -7.19 7.73
N LYS A 177 16.03 -6.46 8.39
CA LYS A 177 16.22 -5.11 8.96
C LYS A 177 16.78 -4.10 7.97
N LYS A 178 16.41 -4.21 6.69
CA LYS A 178 16.84 -3.31 5.61
C LYS A 178 15.87 -3.35 4.43
N VAL A 179 15.96 -2.33 3.58
CA VAL A 179 15.40 -2.37 2.23
C VAL A 179 16.28 -3.28 1.37
N LEU A 180 15.67 -4.22 0.66
CA LEU A 180 16.39 -5.10 -0.26
C LEU A 180 15.53 -5.50 -1.46
N LEU A 181 16.22 -5.89 -2.52
CA LEU A 181 15.65 -6.61 -3.65
C LEU A 181 15.64 -8.11 -3.32
N ASP A 182 14.50 -8.63 -2.89
CA ASP A 182 14.35 -10.03 -2.46
C ASP A 182 14.10 -10.95 -3.67
N ALA A 183 13.64 -12.18 -3.43
CA ALA A 183 13.36 -13.18 -4.44
C ALA A 183 12.38 -12.70 -5.55
N GLU A 184 12.18 -13.54 -6.55
CA GLU A 184 11.12 -13.32 -7.54
C GLU A 184 9.77 -13.15 -6.83
N LEU A 185 8.96 -12.17 -7.26
CA LEU A 185 7.71 -11.78 -6.58
C LEU A 185 6.77 -12.99 -6.35
N TYR A 186 6.60 -13.83 -7.37
CA TYR A 186 5.85 -15.08 -7.25
C TYR A 186 6.42 -15.97 -6.14
N LYS A 187 7.72 -16.27 -6.16
CA LYS A 187 8.38 -17.14 -5.17
C LYS A 187 8.28 -16.58 -3.76
N TYR A 188 8.48 -15.27 -3.61
CA TYR A 188 8.33 -14.59 -2.32
C TYR A 188 6.91 -14.78 -1.77
N THR A 189 5.90 -14.54 -2.60
CA THR A 189 4.49 -14.68 -2.18
C THR A 189 4.17 -16.13 -1.80
N GLN A 190 4.64 -17.13 -2.55
CA GLN A 190 4.46 -18.55 -2.21
C GLN A 190 5.12 -18.95 -0.88
N SER A 191 6.24 -18.30 -0.52
CA SER A 191 7.01 -18.66 0.67
C SER A 191 6.37 -18.28 2.01
N ILE A 192 5.32 -17.45 2.00
CA ILE A 192 4.65 -16.98 3.22
C ILE A 192 3.22 -17.52 3.21
N GLU A 193 2.89 -18.39 4.15
CA GLU A 193 1.61 -19.10 4.23
C GLU A 193 0.42 -18.13 4.23
N THR A 194 0.42 -17.18 5.18
CA THR A 194 -0.68 -16.21 5.37
C THR A 194 -0.89 -15.19 4.26
N HIS A 195 0.02 -15.12 3.27
CA HIS A 195 -0.24 -14.29 2.09
C HIS A 195 -1.07 -15.11 1.11
N ILE A 196 -2.14 -14.60 0.52
CA ILE A 196 -3.02 -15.38 -0.37
C ILE A 196 -3.01 -14.89 -1.82
N GLY A 197 -2.40 -13.72 -2.06
CA GLY A 197 -2.28 -13.15 -3.39
C GLY A 197 -1.71 -11.75 -3.34
N ILE A 198 -1.91 -10.99 -4.42
CA ILE A 198 -1.41 -9.62 -4.54
C ILE A 198 -2.43 -8.67 -5.14
N THR A 199 -2.43 -7.43 -4.67
CA THR A 199 -3.06 -6.30 -5.36
C THR A 199 -1.96 -5.39 -5.89
N ILE A 200 -2.16 -4.88 -7.10
CA ILE A 200 -1.20 -4.05 -7.81
C ILE A 200 -1.80 -2.66 -8.04
N ALA A 201 -1.14 -1.65 -7.48
CA ALA A 201 -1.44 -0.25 -7.72
C ALA A 201 -0.31 0.39 -8.54
N ARG A 202 -0.64 0.85 -9.75
CA ARG A 202 0.30 1.51 -10.67
C ARG A 202 0.29 3.02 -10.42
N PRO A 203 1.44 3.65 -10.08
CA PRO A 203 1.54 5.11 -10.04
C PRO A 203 1.11 5.73 -11.38
N LEU A 204 0.32 6.80 -11.33
CA LEU A 204 -0.07 7.56 -12.50
C LEU A 204 0.92 8.70 -12.75
N GLU A 205 1.25 8.93 -14.02
CA GLU A 205 2.04 10.08 -14.43
C GLU A 205 1.32 11.38 -14.03
N ILE A 206 2.12 12.35 -13.61
CA ILE A 206 1.61 13.65 -13.21
C ILE A 206 1.31 14.42 -14.49
N LYS A 207 0.04 14.75 -14.72
CA LYS A 207 -0.33 15.64 -15.81
C LYS A 207 0.31 16.99 -15.54
N GLN A 208 1.33 17.35 -16.31
CA GLN A 208 1.80 18.73 -16.36
C GLN A 208 0.64 19.57 -16.89
N VAL A 209 0.20 20.55 -16.09
CA VAL A 209 -0.63 21.63 -16.62
C VAL A 209 0.34 22.47 -17.44
N LYS A 210 0.26 22.34 -18.76
CA LYS A 210 0.94 23.27 -19.68
C LYS A 210 0.34 24.66 -19.55
#